data_AF-A0A0M1JMQ3-F1
#
_entry.id   AF-A0A0M1JMQ3-F1
#
_cell.length_a   1.000
_cell.length_b   1.000
_cell.length_c   1.000
_cell.angle_alpha   90.00
_cell.angle_beta   90.00
_cell.angle_gamma   90.00
#
_symmetry.space_group_name_H-M   'P 1'
#
loop_
_entity.id
_entity.type
_entity.pdbx_description
1 polymer ?
#
loop_
_entity_poly.entity_id
_entity_poly.type
_entity_poly.pdbx_seq_one_letter_code
_entity_poly.pdbx_strand_id
1 'polypeptide(L)' 'MQFTNIQDLFIKGSISHQINRIDWEKINTLSGSNLSAEDELMIKRIRHSVRRGWINVFS' A
#
# COMPACT_ATOMS: atom_id res chain seq x y z
N MET A 1 7.54 -5.17 15.38
CA MET A 1 7.37 -5.76 14.03
C MET A 1 7.64 -4.69 13.00
N GLN A 2 8.85 -4.73 12.42
CA GLN A 2 9.36 -3.79 11.42
C GLN A 2 8.67 -4.02 10.06
N PHE A 3 8.50 -2.96 9.28
CA PHE A 3 8.05 -3.05 7.90
C PHE A 3 9.11 -3.77 7.06
N THR A 4 8.83 -4.99 6.62
CA THR A 4 9.53 -5.56 5.48
C THR A 4 8.83 -5.03 4.22
N ASN A 5 9.32 -3.87 3.75
CA ASN A 5 9.20 -3.31 2.40
C ASN A 5 7.78 -3.02 1.83
N ILE A 6 7.56 -1.76 1.39
CA ILE A 6 6.38 -1.32 0.61
C ILE A 6 6.13 -2.24 -0.60
N GLN A 7 7.21 -2.78 -1.16
CA GLN A 7 7.20 -3.77 -2.24
C GLN A 7 6.44 -5.06 -1.88
N ASP A 8 6.64 -5.63 -0.69
CA ASP A 8 5.95 -6.85 -0.30
C ASP A 8 4.45 -6.62 -0.18
N LEU A 9 4.09 -5.47 0.35
CA LEU A 9 2.71 -5.03 0.48
C LEU A 9 2.08 -4.75 -0.89
N PHE A 10 2.83 -4.17 -1.82
CA PHE A 10 2.42 -4.00 -3.21
C PHE A 10 2.17 -5.34 -3.90
N ILE A 11 3.10 -6.29 -3.78
CA ILE A 11 3.00 -7.62 -4.39
C ILE A 11 1.80 -8.37 -3.79
N LYS A 12 1.71 -8.44 -2.45
CA LYS A 12 0.63 -9.14 -1.77
C LYS A 12 -0.72 -8.53 -2.12
N GLY A 13 -0.88 -7.21 -2.01
CA GLY A 13 -2.13 -6.52 -2.31
C GLY A 13 -2.55 -6.65 -3.77
N SER A 14 -1.59 -6.70 -4.70
CA SER A 14 -1.88 -6.89 -6.13
C SER A 14 -2.31 -8.32 -6.45
N ILE A 15 -1.76 -9.34 -5.76
CA ILE A 15 -2.13 -10.74 -5.97
C ILE A 15 -3.45 -11.08 -5.26
N SER A 16 -3.59 -10.67 -4.00
CA SER A 16 -4.75 -11.01 -3.17
C SER A 16 -5.96 -10.12 -3.45
N HIS A 17 -5.79 -8.98 -4.11
CA HIS A 17 -6.79 -7.91 -4.20
C HIS A 17 -7.28 -7.43 -2.83
N GLN A 18 -6.42 -7.55 -1.82
CA GLN A 18 -6.77 -7.28 -0.43
C GLN A 18 -5.60 -6.64 0.32
N ILE A 19 -5.91 -5.65 1.16
CA ILE A 19 -4.97 -5.04 2.09
C ILE A 19 -5.62 -4.90 3.47
N ASN A 20 -4.89 -5.21 4.54
CA ASN A 20 -5.46 -5.03 5.87
C ASN A 20 -5.49 -3.54 6.26
N ARG A 21 -6.36 -3.21 7.21
CA ARG A 21 -6.60 -1.84 7.64
C ARG A 21 -5.36 -1.17 8.22
N ILE A 22 -4.57 -1.89 9.01
CA ILE A 22 -3.36 -1.35 9.65
C ILE A 22 -2.36 -0.89 8.58
N ASP A 23 -2.13 -1.73 7.58
CA ASP A 23 -1.24 -1.47 6.46
C ASP A 23 -1.75 -0.35 5.56
N TRP A 24 -3.06 -0.27 5.36
CA TRP A 24 -3.69 0.85 4.65
C TRP A 24 -3.50 2.19 5.38
N GLU A 25 -3.71 2.22 6.71
CA GLU A 25 -3.48 3.40 7.52
C GLU A 25 -2.01 3.85 7.44
N LYS A 26 -1.08 2.90 7.56
CA LYS A 26 0.36 3.17 7.41
C LYS A 26 0.68 3.80 6.06
N ILE A 27 0.20 3.23 4.94
CA ILE A 27 0.39 3.81 3.60
C ILE A 27 -0.11 5.26 3.52
N ASN A 28 -1.24 5.56 4.15
CA ASN A 28 -1.78 6.91 4.13
C ASN A 28 -0.94 7.89 4.96
N THR A 29 -0.25 7.42 6.01
CA THR A 29 0.70 8.23 6.78
C THR A 29 2.05 8.45 6.09
N LEU A 30 2.41 7.63 5.10
CA LEU A 30 3.66 7.77 4.33
C LEU A 30 3.67 8.94 3.32
N SER A 31 2.60 9.74 3.28
CA SER A 31 2.59 10.97 2.47
C SER A 31 3.46 12.05 3.13
N GLY A 32 4.58 12.38 2.49
CA GLY A 32 5.52 13.43 2.95
C GLY A 32 6.78 12.91 3.64
N SER A 33 6.97 11.58 3.73
CA SER A 33 8.23 10.96 4.14
C SER A 33 9.26 10.90 3.00
N ASN A 34 10.54 10.79 3.36
CA ASN A 34 11.68 10.70 2.44
C ASN A 34 11.73 9.31 1.77
N LEU A 35 10.78 9.04 0.88
CA LEU A 35 10.63 7.78 0.15
C LEU A 35 11.48 7.78 -1.13
N SER A 36 11.83 6.58 -1.60
CA SER A 36 12.36 6.45 -2.95
C SER A 36 11.26 6.75 -3.99
N ALA A 37 11.65 7.14 -5.20
CA ALA A 37 10.69 7.35 -6.29
C ALA A 37 9.90 6.07 -6.62
N GLU A 38 10.52 4.90 -6.42
CA GLU A 38 9.88 3.60 -6.65
C GLU A 38 8.79 3.34 -5.60
N ASP A 39 9.09 3.56 -4.32
CA ASP A 39 8.14 3.42 -3.22
C ASP A 39 6.93 4.35 -3.37
N GLU A 40 7.18 5.60 -3.78
CA GLU A 40 6.10 6.55 -4.06
C GLU A 40 5.16 6.04 -5.16
N LEU A 41 5.72 5.47 -6.24
CA LEU A 41 4.94 4.92 -7.35
C LEU A 41 4.11 3.72 -6.89
N MET A 42 4.70 2.82 -6.09
CA MET A 42 3.97 1.68 -5.52
C MET A 42 2.81 2.16 -4.63
N ILE A 43 3.06 3.10 -3.72
CA ILE A 43 2.01 3.69 -2.86
C ILE A 43 0.90 4.33 -3.69
N LYS A 44 1.26 5.16 -4.69
CA LYS A 44 0.28 5.79 -5.60
C LYS A 44 -0.59 4.75 -6.29
N ARG A 45 0.01 3.65 -6.75
CA ARG A 45 -0.71 2.56 -7.42
C ARG A 45 -1.65 1.81 -6.48
N ILE A 46 -1.23 1.51 -5.26
CA ILE A 46 -2.09 0.86 -4.25
C ILE A 46 -3.28 1.74 -3.92
N ARG A 47 -3.04 3.03 -3.64
CA ARG A 47 -4.12 3.99 -3.37
C ARG A 47 -5.10 4.08 -4.54
N HIS A 48 -4.58 4.11 -5.77
CA HIS A 48 -5.41 4.12 -6.96
C HIS A 48 -6.28 2.85 -7.05
N SER A 49 -5.69 1.66 -6.88
CA SER A 49 -6.42 0.39 -6.92
C SER A 49 -7.50 0.31 -5.84
N VAL A 50 -7.21 0.75 -4.61
CA VAL A 50 -8.22 0.83 -3.53
C VAL A 50 -9.36 1.77 -3.90
N ARG A 51 -9.04 2.98 -4.40
CA ARG A 51 -10.05 3.96 -4.84
C ARG A 51 -10.93 3.44 -5.99
N ARG A 52 -10.40 2.57 -6.84
CA ARG A 52 -11.14 1.92 -7.94
C ARG A 52 -11.88 0.65 -7.51
N GLY A 53 -11.74 0.21 -6.25
CA GLY A 53 -12.34 -1.02 -5.74
C GLY A 53 -11.65 -2.30 -6.24
N TRP A 54 -10.45 -2.20 -6.81
CA TRP A 54 -9.67 -3.36 -7.26
C TRP A 54 -8.93 -4.04 -6.11
N ILE A 55 -8.62 -3.28 -5.05
CA ILE A 55 -8.09 -3.81 -3.80
C ILE A 55 -9.07 -3.43 -2.70
N ASN A 56 -9.52 -4.42 -1.94
CA ASN A 56 -10.41 -4.19 -0.81
C ASN A 56 -9.59 -3.98 0.47
N VAL A 57 -9.96 -2.99 1.26
CA VAL A 57 -9.41 -2.79 2.60
C VAL A 57 -10.26 -3.59 3.57
N PHE A 58 -9.66 -4.59 4.22
CA PHE A 58 -10.34 -5.43 5.19
C PHE A 58 -9.84 -5.15 6.62
N SER A 59 -10.72 -5.35 7.60
CA SER A 59 -10.46 -5.15 9.02
C SER A 59 -9.41 -6.10 9.57
#